data_AF-A0A2G2QZ24-F1
#
_entry.id   AF-A0A2G2QZ24-F1
#
_cell.length_a   1.000
_cell.length_b   1.000
_cell.length_c   1.000
_cell.angle_alpha   90.00
_cell.angle_beta   90.00
_cell.angle_gamma   90.00
#
_symmetry.space_group_name_H-M   'P 1'
#
loop_
_entity.id
_entity.type
_entity.pdbx_description
1 polymer ?
#
loop_
_entity_poly.entity_id
_entity_poly.type
_entity_poly.pdbx_seq_one_letter_code
_entity_poly.pdbx_strand_id
1 'polypeptide(L)'
;MKHVLNIALTAFFVAGMSFMVQAAAPAVLMQVEVKSSCTDKGAAFEIVNVGQKWPYTAMMRIYTADGKSVISERRLRLAVGQKVTIAVKKEKLSGRTVAVWIEPQWYKRDFKFDAIADCT
;
A
#
# COMPACT_ATOMS: atom_id res chain seq x y z
N MET A 1 37.02 54.30 45.27
CA MET A 1 35.58 54.64 45.17
C MET A 1 35.06 54.14 43.83
N LYS A 2 33.93 53.43 43.87
CA LYS A 2 33.24 52.80 42.74
C LYS A 2 32.97 53.79 41.62
N HIS A 3 33.13 53.41 40.35
CA HIS A 3 32.14 53.74 39.32
C HIS A 3 32.20 52.72 38.18
N VAL A 4 31.04 52.12 37.95
CA VAL A 4 30.67 51.08 37.00
C VAL A 4 30.34 51.75 35.67
N LEU A 5 30.82 51.22 34.54
CA LEU A 5 30.31 51.56 33.22
C LEU A 5 29.67 50.31 32.59
N ASN A 6 28.34 50.36 32.52
CA ASN A 6 27.46 49.36 31.92
C ASN A 6 27.73 49.24 30.42
N ILE A 7 28.13 48.05 29.96
CA ILE A 7 28.03 47.65 28.56
C ILE A 7 26.62 47.13 28.36
N ALA A 8 25.79 47.86 27.62
CA ALA A 8 24.49 47.38 27.18
C ALA A 8 24.71 46.27 26.14
N LEU A 9 24.57 45.01 26.56
CA LEU A 9 24.56 43.86 25.68
C LEU A 9 23.14 43.73 25.10
N THR A 10 22.94 44.17 23.87
CA THR A 10 21.69 43.95 23.13
C THR A 10 21.53 42.45 22.88
N ALA A 11 20.64 41.81 23.64
CA ALA A 11 20.27 40.42 23.42
C ALA A 11 19.47 40.30 22.11
N PHE A 12 20.06 39.74 21.06
CA PHE A 12 19.29 39.21 19.93
C PHE A 12 18.59 37.93 20.39
N PHE A 13 17.31 38.04 20.74
CA PHE A 13 16.44 36.88 20.92
C PHE A 13 16.11 36.32 19.53
N VAL A 14 16.83 35.29 19.09
CA VAL A 14 16.37 34.45 17.97
C VAL A 14 15.30 33.54 18.54
N ALA A 15 14.03 33.93 18.37
CA ALA A 15 12.91 33.05 18.64
C ALA A 15 13.02 31.83 17.73
N GLY A 16 13.48 30.70 18.29
CA GLY A 16 13.49 29.42 17.61
C GLY A 16 12.06 28.98 17.31
N MET A 17 11.56 29.32 16.12
CA MET A 17 10.34 28.71 15.59
C MET A 17 10.67 27.28 15.18
N SER A 18 10.43 26.33 16.09
CA SER A 18 10.35 24.92 15.75
C SER A 18 9.12 24.72 14.85
N PHE A 19 9.32 24.69 13.54
CA PHE A 19 8.29 24.24 12.60
C PHE A 19 8.15 22.73 12.74
N MET A 20 7.14 22.28 13.49
CA MET A 20 6.69 20.90 13.43
C MET A 20 6.08 20.67 12.04
N VAL A 21 6.84 20.04 11.14
CA VAL A 21 6.29 19.53 9.88
C VAL A 21 5.43 18.31 10.21
N GLN A 22 4.14 18.55 10.45
CA GLN A 22 3.16 17.48 10.55
C GLN A 22 2.88 16.98 9.12
N ALA A 23 3.52 15.88 8.71
CA ALA A 23 3.15 15.20 7.48
C ALA A 23 1.71 14.69 7.63
N ALA A 24 0.77 15.26 6.86
CA ALA A 24 -0.57 14.70 6.77
C ALA A 24 -0.45 13.29 6.19
N ALA A 25 -0.95 12.27 6.90
CA ALA A 25 -1.00 10.92 6.37
C ALA A 25 -1.76 10.94 5.04
N PRO A 26 -1.23 10.32 3.97
CA PRO A 26 -1.92 10.32 2.69
C PRO A 26 -3.31 9.70 2.86
N ALA A 27 -4.32 10.34 2.27
CA ALA A 27 -5.67 9.81 2.31
C ALA A 27 -5.67 8.40 1.71
N VAL A 28 -6.08 7.38 2.47
CA VAL A 28 -6.22 6.02 1.97
C VAL A 28 -7.50 5.96 1.13
N LEU A 29 -7.33 6.11 -0.18
CA LEU A 29 -8.44 6.22 -1.15
C LEU A 29 -8.94 4.88 -1.67
N MET A 30 -8.34 3.75 -1.28
CA MET A 30 -8.80 2.41 -1.60
C MET A 30 -8.68 1.54 -0.36
N GLN A 31 -9.78 0.91 0.05
CA GLN A 31 -9.82 -0.03 1.17
C GLN A 31 -10.26 -1.37 0.62
N VAL A 32 -9.32 -2.31 0.58
CA VAL A 32 -9.53 -3.65 0.05
C VAL A 32 -9.09 -4.67 1.07
N GLU A 33 -9.89 -5.71 1.19
CA GLU A 33 -9.47 -6.92 1.87
C GLU A 33 -9.09 -7.95 0.81
N VAL A 34 -7.91 -8.54 0.99
CA VAL A 34 -7.45 -9.63 0.13
C VAL A 34 -7.08 -10.82 1.02
N LYS A 35 -7.73 -11.95 0.79
CA LYS A 35 -7.45 -13.21 1.46
C LYS A 35 -6.88 -14.20 0.46
N SER A 36 -5.83 -14.91 0.85
CA SER A 36 -5.25 -16.01 0.08
C SER A 36 -5.66 -17.36 0.67
N SER A 37 -5.80 -18.37 -0.18
CA SER A 37 -5.98 -19.75 0.24
C SER A 37 -5.33 -20.71 -0.76
N CYS A 38 -4.90 -21.86 -0.27
CA CYS A 38 -4.44 -22.97 -1.10
C CYS A 38 -5.52 -24.04 -1.18
N THR A 39 -5.70 -24.59 -2.38
CA THR A 39 -6.63 -25.66 -2.69
C THR A 39 -5.91 -26.72 -3.52
N ASP A 40 -6.51 -27.90 -3.70
CA ASP A 40 -5.95 -28.93 -4.59
C ASP A 40 -5.76 -28.44 -6.04
N LYS A 41 -6.51 -27.41 -6.44
CA LYS A 41 -6.47 -26.81 -7.78
C LYS A 41 -5.43 -25.69 -7.91
N GLY A 42 -4.75 -25.31 -6.84
CA GLY A 42 -3.78 -24.20 -6.79
C GLY A 42 -4.16 -23.11 -5.78
N ALA A 43 -3.70 -21.88 -6.03
CA ALA A 43 -3.91 -20.75 -5.16
C ALA A 43 -5.20 -20.00 -5.53
N ALA A 44 -5.88 -19.41 -4.55
CA ALA A 44 -7.00 -18.50 -4.77
C ALA A 44 -6.80 -17.20 -3.98
N PHE A 45 -7.18 -16.09 -4.59
CA PHE A 45 -7.21 -14.77 -3.97
C PHE A 45 -8.65 -14.26 -3.99
N GLU A 46 -9.22 -14.10 -2.81
CA GLU A 46 -10.50 -13.44 -2.61
C GLU A 46 -10.27 -11.96 -2.35
N ILE A 47 -10.85 -11.10 -3.18
CA ILE A 47 -10.67 -9.65 -3.16
C ILE A 47 -12.04 -9.02 -2.91
N VAL A 48 -12.14 -8.21 -1.86
CA VAL A 48 -13.36 -7.49 -1.47
C VAL A 48 -13.06 -5.99 -1.41
N ASN A 49 -13.88 -5.19 -2.09
CA ASN A 49 -13.87 -3.75 -1.86
C ASN A 49 -14.66 -3.44 -0.59
N VAL A 50 -13.97 -3.12 0.50
CA VAL A 50 -14.60 -2.74 1.79
C VAL A 50 -14.74 -1.22 1.95
N GLY A 51 -14.17 -0.44 1.04
CA GLY A 51 -14.19 1.02 1.07
C GLY A 51 -15.29 1.63 0.22
N GLN A 52 -15.69 2.86 0.58
CA GLN A 52 -16.67 3.63 -0.19
C GLN A 52 -16.07 4.29 -1.46
N LYS A 53 -14.73 4.33 -1.57
CA LYS A 53 -14.03 5.01 -2.67
C LYS A 53 -13.32 4.01 -3.57
N TRP A 54 -13.94 3.71 -4.70
CA TRP A 54 -13.33 3.00 -5.85
C TRP A 54 -13.86 3.62 -7.15
N PRO A 55 -13.44 4.86 -7.48
CA PRO A 55 -14.03 5.62 -8.58
C PRO A 55 -13.66 5.06 -9.97
N TYR A 56 -12.49 4.45 -10.11
CA TYR A 56 -11.93 4.02 -11.41
C TYR A 56 -11.38 2.59 -11.38
N THR A 57 -10.91 2.09 -12.51
CA THR A 57 -10.34 0.74 -12.62
C THR A 57 -9.01 0.63 -11.86
N ALA A 58 -8.76 -0.52 -11.22
CA ALA A 58 -7.45 -0.91 -10.71
C ALA A 58 -6.82 -1.97 -11.62
N MET A 59 -5.50 -2.06 -11.61
CA MET A 59 -4.74 -3.12 -12.25
C MET A 59 -4.39 -4.17 -11.21
N MET A 60 -4.98 -5.36 -11.32
CA MET A 60 -4.63 -6.50 -10.49
C MET A 60 -3.57 -7.33 -11.21
N ARG A 61 -2.43 -7.54 -10.55
CA ARG A 61 -1.35 -8.39 -11.04
C ARG A 61 -1.05 -9.48 -10.04
N ILE A 62 -0.87 -10.69 -10.56
CA ILE A 62 -0.38 -11.83 -9.81
C ILE A 62 1.07 -12.05 -10.22
N TYR A 63 1.94 -12.16 -9.23
CA TYR A 63 3.37 -12.34 -9.38
C TYR A 63 3.80 -13.68 -8.81
N THR A 64 4.96 -14.17 -9.25
CA THR A 64 5.80 -15.00 -8.38
C THR A 64 6.26 -14.15 -7.20
N ALA A 65 6.32 -14.71 -5.99
CA ALA A 65 6.60 -13.95 -4.77
C ALA A 65 8.02 -13.36 -4.70
N ASP A 66 8.94 -13.85 -5.55
CA ASP A 66 10.25 -13.21 -5.77
C ASP A 66 10.14 -11.84 -6.50
N GLY A 67 8.92 -11.45 -6.90
CA GLY A 67 8.62 -10.19 -7.57
C GLY A 67 9.08 -10.11 -9.02
N LYS A 68 9.68 -11.19 -9.56
CA LYS A 68 10.39 -11.15 -10.84
C LYS A 68 9.51 -11.41 -12.05
N SER A 69 8.35 -12.03 -11.88
CA SER A 69 7.51 -12.45 -13.01
C SER A 69 6.03 -12.25 -12.76
N VAL A 70 5.36 -11.58 -13.69
CA VAL A 70 3.89 -11.47 -13.72
C VAL A 70 3.32 -12.76 -14.31
N ILE A 71 2.49 -13.46 -13.55
CA ILE A 71 1.76 -14.66 -13.97
C ILE A 71 0.49 -14.27 -14.71
N SER A 72 -0.20 -13.23 -14.23
CA SER A 72 -1.41 -12.72 -14.87
C SER A 72 -1.65 -11.27 -14.50
N GLU A 73 -2.25 -10.53 -15.42
CA GLU A 73 -2.69 -9.14 -15.22
C GLU A 73 -4.14 -9.00 -15.68
N ARG A 74 -4.97 -8.31 -14.89
CA ARG A 74 -6.36 -7.99 -15.24
C ARG A 74 -6.78 -6.64 -14.69
N ARG A 75 -7.69 -5.99 -15.42
CA ARG A 75 -8.42 -4.82 -14.91
C ARG A 75 -9.47 -5.27 -13.91
N LEU A 76 -9.60 -4.53 -12.81
CA LEU A 76 -10.54 -4.79 -11.73
C LEU A 76 -11.37 -3.54 -11.43
N ARG A 77 -12.69 -3.70 -11.37
CA ARG A 77 -13.63 -2.68 -10.92
C ARG A 77 -14.65 -3.36 -10.02
N LEU A 78 -14.72 -2.92 -8.76
CA LEU A 78 -15.58 -3.51 -7.74
C LEU A 78 -16.44 -2.41 -7.12
N ALA A 79 -17.75 -2.61 -7.10
CA ALA A 79 -18.65 -1.81 -6.27
C ALA A 79 -18.36 -2.06 -4.78
N VAL A 80 -18.85 -1.19 -3.90
CA VAL A 80 -18.70 -1.34 -2.44
C VAL A 80 -19.34 -2.67 -2.00
N GLY A 81 -18.61 -3.45 -1.20
CA GLY A 81 -19.01 -4.79 -0.74
C GLY A 81 -18.89 -5.88 -1.82
N GLN A 82 -18.57 -5.55 -3.07
CA GLN A 82 -18.43 -6.53 -4.13
C GLN A 82 -17.17 -7.36 -3.92
N LYS A 83 -17.31 -8.65 -4.21
CA LYS A 83 -16.28 -9.66 -4.07
C LYS A 83 -15.96 -10.30 -5.41
N VAL A 84 -14.68 -10.60 -5.63
CA VAL A 84 -14.22 -11.46 -6.72
C VAL A 84 -13.20 -12.46 -6.19
N THR A 85 -13.19 -13.66 -6.76
CA THR A 85 -12.17 -14.67 -6.48
C THR A 85 -11.40 -14.96 -7.75
N ILE A 86 -10.07 -14.90 -7.66
CA ILE A 86 -9.17 -15.20 -8.77
C ILE A 86 -8.32 -16.40 -8.40
N ALA A 87 -8.42 -17.47 -9.19
CA ALA A 87 -7.65 -18.68 -9.01
C ALA A 87 -6.42 -18.71 -9.92
N VAL A 88 -5.29 -19.14 -9.37
CA VAL A 88 -4.07 -19.49 -10.08
C VAL A 88 -3.94 -21.01 -10.05
N LYS A 89 -4.03 -21.63 -11.22
CA LYS A 89 -3.99 -23.09 -11.31
C LYS A 89 -2.64 -23.65 -10.85
N LYS A 90 -2.65 -24.83 -10.22
CA LYS A 90 -1.46 -25.52 -9.71
C LYS A 90 -0.34 -25.64 -10.75
N GLU A 91 -0.68 -25.91 -12.01
CA GLU A 91 0.32 -26.05 -13.08
C GLU A 91 1.07 -24.73 -13.37
N LYS A 92 0.45 -23.59 -13.09
CA LYS A 92 1.05 -22.25 -13.26
C LYS A 92 1.91 -21.83 -12.06
N LEU A 93 1.67 -22.41 -10.88
CA LEU A 93 2.49 -22.15 -9.69
C LEU A 93 3.89 -22.73 -9.87
N SER A 94 4.00 -23.93 -10.44
CA SER A 94 5.28 -24.63 -10.63
C SER A 94 6.07 -24.76 -9.31
N GLY A 95 5.37 -25.00 -8.20
CA GLY A 95 5.98 -25.06 -6.87
C GLY A 95 6.52 -23.72 -6.33
N ARG A 96 6.03 -22.59 -6.86
CA ARG A 96 6.44 -21.25 -6.40
C ARG A 96 5.33 -20.59 -5.60
N THR A 97 5.73 -19.88 -4.56
CA THR A 97 4.90 -18.91 -3.85
C THR A 97 4.45 -17.82 -4.81
N VAL A 98 3.18 -17.42 -4.72
CA VAL A 98 2.58 -16.38 -5.57
C VAL A 98 1.99 -15.28 -4.73
N ALA A 99 1.94 -14.07 -5.28
CA ALA A 99 1.46 -12.89 -4.57
C ALA A 99 0.60 -12.01 -5.48
N VAL A 100 -0.34 -11.29 -4.91
CA VAL A 100 -1.22 -10.38 -5.64
C VAL A 100 -0.96 -8.94 -5.22
N TRP A 101 -0.95 -8.04 -6.20
CA TRP A 101 -0.97 -6.60 -5.97
C TRP A 101 -2.07 -5.97 -6.81
N ILE A 102 -2.88 -5.12 -6.17
CA ILE A 102 -3.93 -4.32 -6.79
C ILE A 102 -3.45 -2.86 -6.87
N GLU A 103 -3.05 -2.41 -8.05
CA GLU A 103 -2.61 -1.05 -8.28
C GLU A 103 -3.79 -0.15 -8.67
N PRO A 104 -4.22 0.81 -7.83
CA PRO A 104 -5.25 1.77 -8.20
C PRO A 104 -4.71 2.72 -9.29
N GLN A 105 -5.50 2.99 -10.32
CA GLN A 105 -5.09 3.91 -11.40
C GLN A 105 -5.40 5.38 -11.09
N TRP A 106 -6.04 5.67 -9.96
CA TRP A 106 -6.56 7.00 -9.60
C TRP A 106 -5.81 7.71 -8.48
N TYR A 107 -4.86 7.02 -7.84
CA TYR A 107 -3.93 7.63 -6.90
C TYR A 107 -2.69 6.75 -6.79
N LYS A 108 -1.59 7.31 -6.32
CA LYS A 108 -0.34 6.56 -6.12
C LYS A 108 -0.34 5.88 -4.75
N ARG A 109 0.08 4.62 -4.71
CA ARG A 109 0.42 3.90 -3.48
C ARG A 109 1.70 3.11 -3.70
N ASP A 110 2.45 2.90 -2.63
CA ASP A 110 3.68 2.12 -2.68
C ASP A 110 3.39 0.67 -3.06
N PHE A 111 4.34 0.05 -3.78
CA PHE A 111 4.30 -1.36 -4.07
C PHE A 111 4.28 -2.15 -2.75
N LYS A 112 3.21 -2.91 -2.54
CA LYS A 112 3.14 -3.93 -1.50
C LYS A 112 2.17 -5.01 -1.94
N PHE A 113 2.56 -6.26 -1.80
CA PHE A 113 1.63 -7.37 -2.02
C PHE A 113 0.47 -7.26 -1.02
N ASP A 114 -0.75 -7.33 -1.54
CA ASP A 114 -1.96 -7.30 -0.72
C ASP A 114 -2.21 -8.68 -0.09
N ALA A 115 -1.77 -9.75 -0.74
CA ALA A 115 -1.72 -11.10 -0.17
C ALA A 115 -0.66 -11.96 -0.84
N ILE A 116 -0.19 -12.97 -0.11
CA ILE A 116 0.76 -13.99 -0.57
C ILE A 116 0.12 -15.37 -0.33
N ALA A 117 0.28 -16.30 -1.26
CA ALA A 117 -0.15 -17.68 -1.15
C ALA A 117 1.05 -18.61 -1.37
N ASP A 118 1.33 -19.45 -0.39
CA ASP A 118 2.35 -20.49 -0.48
C ASP A 118 1.68 -21.86 -0.46
N CYS A 119 1.64 -22.52 -1.63
CA CYS A 119 0.90 -23.77 -1.85
C CYS A 119 1.81 -24.94 -2.22
N THR A 120 3.10 -24.85 -1.84
CA THR A 120 4.11 -25.90 -2.03
C THR A 120 3.87 -27.10 -1.13
#